data_AF-A0A933C712-F1
#
_entry.id   AF-A0A933C712-F1
#
_cell.length_a   1.000
_cell.length_b   1.000
_cell.length_c   1.000
_cell.angle_alpha   90.00
_cell.angle_beta   90.00
_cell.angle_gamma   90.00
#
_symmetry.space_group_name_H-M   'P 1'
#
loop_
_entity.id
_entity.type
_entity.pdbx_description
1 polymer ?
#
loop_
_entity_poly.entity_id
_entity_poly.type
_entity_poly.pdbx_seq_one_letter_code
_entity_poly.pdbx_strand_id
1 'polypeptide(L)'
;PRYRPLDELMEADSVTLHVPLTRSGQDATVHLFGTDRIRAIKRGSVLINTSRGAVVDSNALLQALESKRISAAVLDVWENEPDIPVELLERTFIATPHISGYSLDGKLNAAEAVYGEVCRYLGIMPSWKRAKADDEPKEIRVTDSNVQGILRDAVRQAYNIEMDDSALKEIAGLPREQQAKHFTKLRATYRVRREFAAYRVVLEPLQCVAKKALQELGFAV
;
A
#
# COMPACT_ATOMS: atom_id res chain seq x y z
N PRO A 1 -16.66 0.63 -14.72
CA PRO A 1 -15.90 1.78 -14.17
C PRO A 1 -16.45 3.12 -14.71
N ARG A 2 -16.53 4.15 -13.85
CA ARG A 2 -16.84 5.53 -14.27
C ARG A 2 -15.52 6.31 -14.26
N TYR A 3 -15.11 6.84 -15.41
CA TYR A 3 -13.92 7.68 -15.52
C TYR A 3 -14.32 9.16 -15.42
N ARG A 4 -13.46 9.96 -14.79
CA ARG A 4 -13.64 11.41 -14.62
C ARG A 4 -12.31 12.11 -14.92
N PRO A 5 -12.34 13.34 -15.45
CA PRO A 5 -11.15 14.19 -15.51
C PRO A 5 -10.49 14.32 -14.13
N LEU A 6 -9.16 14.32 -14.08
CA LEU A 6 -8.42 14.35 -12.81
C LEU A 6 -8.76 15.58 -11.95
N ASP A 7 -8.99 16.73 -12.57
CA ASP A 7 -9.29 17.97 -11.84
C ASP A 7 -10.66 17.90 -11.13
N GLU A 8 -11.62 17.13 -11.65
CA GLU A 8 -12.90 16.88 -10.97
C GLU A 8 -12.74 15.99 -9.72
N LEU A 9 -11.63 15.24 -9.62
CA LEU A 9 -11.36 14.35 -8.49
C LEU A 9 -10.76 15.10 -7.28
N MET A 10 -10.44 16.39 -7.41
CA MET A 10 -9.86 17.19 -6.33
C MET A 10 -10.82 17.40 -5.16
N GLU A 11 -12.12 17.20 -5.35
CA GLU A 11 -13.13 17.28 -4.29
C GLU A 11 -13.24 16.01 -3.42
N ALA A 12 -12.44 14.97 -3.71
CA ALA A 12 -12.46 13.74 -2.94
C ALA A 12 -11.92 13.92 -1.52
N ASP A 13 -12.54 13.23 -0.55
CA ASP A 13 -12.05 13.17 0.84
C ASP A 13 -10.74 12.38 0.97
N SER A 14 -10.53 11.41 0.08
CA SER A 14 -9.34 10.58 0.01
C SER A 14 -8.90 10.41 -1.44
N VAL A 15 -7.62 10.65 -1.70
CA VAL A 15 -7.00 10.48 -3.02
C VAL A 15 -5.90 9.43 -2.91
N THR A 16 -5.94 8.40 -3.74
CA THR A 16 -4.92 7.34 -3.82
C THR A 16 -4.30 7.28 -5.21
N LEU A 17 -2.98 7.14 -5.27
CA LEU A 17 -2.21 7.20 -6.51
C LEU A 17 -1.71 5.81 -6.92
N HIS A 18 -2.07 5.40 -8.15
CA HIS A 18 -1.70 4.12 -8.76
C HIS A 18 -1.30 4.31 -10.23
N VAL A 19 -0.34 5.21 -10.47
CA VAL A 19 0.11 5.57 -11.81
C VAL A 19 1.59 5.17 -12.02
N PRO A 20 2.04 4.91 -13.27
CA PRO A 20 3.47 4.83 -13.55
C PRO A 20 4.13 6.18 -13.29
N LEU A 21 5.47 6.22 -13.20
CA LEU A 21 6.23 7.46 -13.24
C LEU A 21 6.65 7.76 -14.69
N THR A 22 6.01 8.76 -15.30
CA THR A 22 6.30 9.25 -16.65
C THR A 22 6.76 10.71 -16.58
N ARG A 23 7.86 11.03 -17.26
CA ARG A 23 8.48 12.38 -17.21
C ARG A 23 8.10 13.28 -18.37
N SER A 24 7.49 12.72 -19.41
CA SER A 24 7.14 13.44 -20.65
C SER A 24 5.87 12.85 -21.25
N GLY A 25 5.30 13.56 -22.23
CA GLY A 25 4.00 13.24 -22.82
C GLY A 25 2.85 13.97 -22.14
N GLN A 26 1.67 13.87 -22.74
CA GLN A 26 0.45 14.52 -22.28
C GLN A 26 0.03 14.06 -20.87
N ASP A 27 0.28 12.78 -20.56
CA ASP A 27 -0.04 12.15 -19.29
C ASP A 27 1.21 11.97 -18.41
N ALA A 28 2.13 12.95 -18.42
CA ALA A 28 3.28 12.95 -17.52
C ALA A 28 2.82 12.98 -16.06
N THR A 29 3.39 12.11 -15.23
CA THR A 29 3.01 11.95 -13.82
C THR A 29 4.09 12.38 -12.84
N VAL A 30 5.27 12.76 -13.32
CA VAL A 30 6.28 13.41 -12.46
C VAL A 30 5.67 14.66 -11.86
N HIS A 31 5.70 14.73 -10.52
CA HIS A 31 5.06 15.77 -9.73
C HIS A 31 3.61 16.03 -10.15
N LEU A 32 2.88 14.95 -10.48
CA LEU A 32 1.43 15.00 -10.73
C LEU A 32 0.75 15.73 -9.57
N PHE A 33 1.14 15.40 -8.33
CA PHE A 33 0.79 16.15 -7.14
C PHE A 33 1.95 17.05 -6.70
N GLY A 34 2.19 18.09 -7.49
CA GLY A 34 3.01 19.24 -7.12
C GLY A 34 2.18 20.34 -6.42
N THR A 35 2.80 21.49 -6.21
CA THR A 35 2.23 22.64 -5.49
C THR A 35 0.81 23.02 -5.95
N ASP A 36 0.56 23.14 -7.25
CA ASP A 36 -0.73 23.63 -7.75
C ASP A 36 -1.87 22.61 -7.54
N ARG A 37 -1.61 21.32 -7.77
CA ARG A 37 -2.63 20.28 -7.56
C ARG A 37 -2.91 20.05 -6.08
N ILE A 38 -1.89 20.13 -5.24
CA ILE A 38 -2.04 20.11 -3.78
C ILE A 38 -2.82 21.34 -3.28
N ARG A 39 -2.67 22.50 -3.92
CA ARG A 39 -3.54 23.65 -3.66
C ARG A 39 -4.97 23.44 -4.15
N ALA A 40 -5.22 22.58 -5.14
CA ALA A 40 -6.56 22.30 -5.63
C ALA A 40 -7.32 21.24 -4.80
N ILE A 41 -6.62 20.24 -4.23
CA ILE A 41 -7.25 19.15 -3.46
C ILE A 41 -8.10 19.67 -2.28
N LYS A 42 -9.20 19.02 -1.96
CA LYS A 42 -10.08 19.38 -0.84
C LYS A 42 -9.30 19.56 0.47
N ARG A 43 -9.58 20.64 1.21
CA ARG A 43 -8.89 20.88 2.50
C ARG A 43 -9.22 19.76 3.47
N GLY A 44 -8.20 19.21 4.11
CA GLY A 44 -8.36 18.13 5.08
C GLY A 44 -8.50 16.75 4.45
N SER A 45 -8.28 16.61 3.14
CA SER A 45 -8.25 15.32 2.47
C SER A 45 -7.07 14.46 2.95
N VAL A 46 -7.19 13.15 2.75
CA VAL A 46 -6.10 12.18 2.92
C VAL A 46 -5.45 11.90 1.55
N LEU A 47 -4.13 11.96 1.48
CA LEU A 47 -3.37 11.58 0.28
C LEU A 47 -2.63 10.26 0.51
N ILE A 48 -2.80 9.30 -0.40
CA ILE A 48 -2.16 7.98 -0.34
C ILE A 48 -1.30 7.81 -1.60
N ASN A 49 -0.01 7.54 -1.44
CA ASN A 49 0.87 7.21 -2.55
C ASN A 49 1.57 5.87 -2.32
N THR A 50 1.17 4.86 -3.09
CA THR A 50 1.83 3.55 -3.17
C THR A 50 2.35 3.24 -4.57
N SER A 51 2.48 4.28 -5.42
CA SER A 51 2.87 4.15 -6.81
C SER A 51 4.37 4.32 -7.03
N ARG A 52 4.83 5.55 -7.25
CA ARG A 52 6.25 5.95 -7.32
C ARG A 52 6.44 7.27 -6.57
N GLY A 53 7.60 7.44 -5.94
CA GLY A 53 7.88 8.60 -5.09
C GLY A 53 7.67 9.93 -5.79
N ALA A 54 8.38 10.13 -6.91
CA ALA A 54 8.34 11.38 -7.68
C ALA A 54 7.02 11.68 -8.40
N VAL A 55 5.95 10.92 -8.14
CA VAL A 55 4.57 11.31 -8.54
C VAL A 55 4.06 12.44 -7.65
N VAL A 56 4.54 12.51 -6.41
CA VAL A 56 4.24 13.60 -5.46
C VAL A 56 5.52 14.38 -5.22
N ASP A 57 5.44 15.71 -5.30
CA ASP A 57 6.55 16.57 -4.89
C ASP A 57 6.64 16.57 -3.35
N SER A 58 7.76 16.08 -2.81
CA SER A 58 7.97 15.90 -1.38
C SER A 58 7.93 17.21 -0.59
N ASN A 59 8.45 18.29 -1.18
CA ASN A 59 8.47 19.61 -0.52
C ASN A 59 7.06 20.20 -0.51
N ALA A 60 6.33 20.09 -1.62
CA ALA A 60 4.96 20.56 -1.69
C ALA A 60 4.04 19.79 -0.72
N LEU A 61 4.23 18.47 -0.59
CA LEU A 61 3.49 17.65 0.37
C LEU A 61 3.82 18.02 1.82
N LEU A 62 5.11 18.21 2.16
CA LEU A 62 5.53 18.63 3.49
C LEU A 62 4.83 19.94 3.91
N GLN A 63 4.88 20.96 3.06
CA GLN A 63 4.21 22.24 3.32
C GLN A 63 2.68 22.09 3.46
N ALA A 64 2.07 21.19 2.70
CA ALA A 64 0.65 20.93 2.78
C ALA A 64 0.22 20.22 4.06
N LEU A 65 1.06 19.33 4.60
CA LEU A 65 0.84 18.69 5.90
C LEU A 65 1.00 19.73 7.03
N GLU A 66 2.04 20.56 6.98
CA GLU A 66 2.29 21.60 7.99
C GLU A 66 1.18 22.66 8.03
N SER A 67 0.68 23.08 6.86
CA SER A 67 -0.43 24.03 6.75
C SER A 67 -1.82 23.41 6.97
N LYS A 68 -1.89 22.08 7.19
CA LYS A 68 -3.13 21.30 7.26
C LYS A 68 -4.02 21.48 6.03
N ARG A 69 -3.41 21.68 4.84
CA ARG A 69 -4.11 21.56 3.56
C ARG A 69 -4.49 20.10 3.33
N ILE A 70 -3.55 19.20 3.57
CA ILE A 70 -3.75 17.75 3.64
C ILE A 70 -3.78 17.37 5.13
N SER A 71 -4.77 16.58 5.56
CA SER A 71 -4.89 16.19 6.98
C SER A 71 -3.94 15.04 7.35
N ALA A 72 -3.71 14.13 6.41
CA ALA A 72 -2.82 13.00 6.57
C ALA A 72 -2.26 12.54 5.21
N ALA A 73 -1.02 12.07 5.23
CA ALA A 73 -0.41 11.36 4.11
C ALA A 73 -0.09 9.91 4.50
N VAL A 74 -0.35 8.97 3.59
CA VAL A 74 0.08 7.56 3.69
C VAL A 74 1.01 7.28 2.53
N LEU A 75 2.29 7.07 2.80
CA LEU A 75 3.33 6.94 1.79
C LEU A 75 4.03 5.58 1.92
N ASP A 76 3.98 4.79 0.86
CA ASP A 76 4.85 3.61 0.71
C ASP A 76 6.07 3.93 -0.17
N VAL A 77 6.02 5.02 -0.93
CA VAL A 77 7.06 5.39 -1.90
C VAL A 77 7.51 6.83 -1.68
N TRP A 78 8.79 7.08 -1.92
CA TRP A 78 9.47 8.31 -1.55
C TRP A 78 10.31 8.85 -2.69
N GLU A 79 10.46 10.16 -2.78
CA GLU A 79 11.52 10.71 -3.63
C GLU A 79 12.89 10.35 -3.06
N ASN A 80 13.85 10.13 -3.96
CA ASN A 80 15.25 9.83 -3.64
C ASN A 80 15.51 8.53 -2.86
N GLU A 81 14.58 7.56 -2.91
CA GLU A 81 14.84 6.23 -2.32
C GLU A 81 16.22 5.67 -2.71
N PRO A 82 16.98 5.13 -1.75
CA PRO A 82 16.64 4.89 -0.35
C PRO A 82 16.92 6.07 0.62
N ASP A 83 17.43 7.21 0.14
CA ASP A 83 17.72 8.41 0.94
C ASP A 83 16.49 9.32 1.01
N ILE A 84 15.53 8.94 1.85
CA ILE A 84 14.21 9.59 1.92
C ILE A 84 14.25 10.89 2.77
N PRO A 85 13.40 11.89 2.47
CA PRO A 85 13.34 13.13 3.25
C PRO A 85 12.77 12.88 4.65
N VAL A 86 13.63 12.92 5.68
CA VAL A 86 13.26 12.65 7.09
C VAL A 86 12.19 13.62 7.61
N GLU A 87 12.23 14.89 7.23
CA GLU A 87 11.24 15.89 7.65
C GLU A 87 9.82 15.51 7.16
N LEU A 88 9.71 14.98 5.94
CA LEU A 88 8.44 14.47 5.41
C LEU A 88 8.03 13.17 6.11
N LEU A 89 8.99 12.27 6.36
CA LEU A 89 8.75 11.03 7.10
C LEU A 89 8.09 11.31 8.47
N GLU A 90 8.62 12.27 9.22
CA GLU A 90 8.10 12.64 10.55
C GLU A 90 6.67 13.21 10.53
N ARG A 91 6.27 13.84 9.42
CA ARG A 91 4.92 14.38 9.22
C ARG A 91 3.95 13.38 8.59
N THR A 92 4.45 12.26 8.08
CA THR A 92 3.64 11.25 7.40
C THR A 92 2.90 10.38 8.42
N PHE A 93 1.60 10.19 8.20
CA PHE A 93 0.75 9.44 9.13
C PHE A 93 1.13 7.95 9.14
N ILE A 94 1.20 7.32 7.96
CA ILE A 94 1.69 5.95 7.77
C ILE A 94 2.76 5.95 6.69
N ALA A 95 3.93 5.43 7.02
CA ALA A 95 5.15 5.50 6.22
C ALA A 95 5.78 4.12 6.06
N THR A 96 5.87 3.56 4.86
CA THR A 96 6.47 2.23 4.65
C THR A 96 7.57 2.25 3.58
N PRO A 97 8.56 1.31 3.65
CA PRO A 97 9.75 1.37 2.80
C PRO A 97 9.54 0.67 1.44
N HIS A 98 8.54 1.07 0.67
CA HIS A 98 8.28 0.53 -0.67
C HIS A 98 8.07 -0.99 -0.66
N ILE A 99 7.08 -1.41 0.15
CA ILE A 99 6.72 -2.81 0.43
C ILE A 99 5.22 -3.10 0.24
N SER A 100 4.42 -2.17 -0.30
CA SER A 100 3.00 -2.39 -0.54
C SER A 100 2.73 -3.65 -1.37
N GLY A 101 3.60 -3.99 -2.32
CA GLY A 101 3.53 -5.20 -3.15
C GLY A 101 4.24 -6.46 -2.59
N TYR A 102 4.76 -6.47 -1.36
CA TYR A 102 5.67 -7.52 -0.86
C TYR A 102 4.99 -8.78 -0.27
N SER A 103 3.75 -9.11 -0.65
CA SER A 103 3.13 -10.37 -0.23
C SER A 103 3.90 -11.57 -0.80
N LEU A 104 3.95 -12.66 -0.04
CA LEU A 104 4.40 -13.95 -0.57
C LEU A 104 3.54 -14.36 -1.76
N ASP A 105 2.22 -14.18 -1.64
CA ASP A 105 1.25 -14.51 -2.68
C ASP A 105 1.51 -13.74 -3.97
N GLY A 106 1.74 -12.42 -3.90
CA GLY A 106 2.07 -11.60 -5.05
C GLY A 106 3.39 -12.01 -5.73
N LYS A 107 4.42 -12.35 -4.96
CA LYS A 107 5.69 -12.87 -5.50
C LYS A 107 5.51 -14.20 -6.22
N LEU A 108 4.69 -15.10 -5.65
CA LEU A 108 4.37 -16.38 -6.28
C LEU A 108 3.54 -16.21 -7.55
N ASN A 109 2.54 -15.32 -7.55
CA ASN A 109 1.73 -15.01 -8.72
C ASN A 109 2.58 -14.47 -9.88
N ALA A 110 3.55 -13.59 -9.59
CA ALA A 110 4.47 -13.08 -10.59
C ALA A 110 5.36 -14.19 -11.18
N ALA A 111 5.90 -15.08 -10.33
CA ALA A 111 6.69 -16.22 -10.78
C ALA A 111 5.87 -17.18 -11.66
N GLU A 112 4.61 -17.45 -11.27
CA GLU A 112 3.68 -18.31 -12.01
C GLU A 112 3.32 -17.71 -13.37
N ALA A 113 3.07 -16.39 -13.44
CA ALA A 113 2.78 -15.70 -14.69
C ALA A 113 3.95 -15.79 -15.68
N VAL A 114 5.18 -15.53 -15.21
CA VAL A 114 6.39 -15.65 -16.05
C VAL A 114 6.61 -17.11 -16.47
N TYR A 115 6.45 -18.06 -15.56
CA TYR A 115 6.56 -19.49 -15.86
C TYR A 115 5.58 -19.91 -16.95
N GLY A 116 4.30 -19.54 -16.82
CA GLY A 116 3.27 -19.84 -17.80
C GLY A 116 3.60 -19.26 -19.18
N GLU A 117 4.08 -18.02 -19.22
CA GLU A 117 4.45 -17.35 -20.47
C GLU A 117 5.67 -17.98 -21.15
N VAL A 118 6.68 -18.41 -20.38
CA VAL A 118 7.83 -19.16 -20.90
C VAL A 118 7.40 -20.52 -21.43
N CYS A 119 6.57 -21.26 -20.71
CA CYS A 119 6.00 -22.53 -21.17
C CYS A 119 5.22 -22.34 -22.48
N ARG A 120 4.39 -21.30 -22.57
CA ARG A 120 3.64 -20.94 -23.77
C ARG A 120 4.56 -20.64 -24.95
N TYR A 121 5.60 -19.84 -24.74
CA TYR A 121 6.57 -19.48 -25.78
C TYR A 121 7.34 -20.70 -26.30
N LEU A 122 7.71 -21.63 -25.41
CA LEU A 122 8.47 -22.84 -25.75
C LEU A 122 7.60 -24.02 -26.22
N GLY A 123 6.27 -23.91 -26.13
CA GLY A 123 5.35 -25.02 -26.44
C GLY A 123 5.43 -26.18 -25.45
N ILE A 124 5.85 -25.92 -24.21
CA ILE A 124 5.98 -26.93 -23.15
C ILE A 124 4.73 -26.92 -22.29
N MET A 125 4.18 -28.10 -21.99
CA MET A 125 3.07 -28.23 -21.03
C MET A 125 3.53 -27.88 -19.61
N PRO A 126 2.87 -26.92 -18.94
CA PRO A 126 3.17 -26.58 -17.55
C PRO A 126 3.03 -27.81 -16.63
N SER A 127 4.02 -28.04 -15.78
CA SER A 127 4.08 -29.16 -14.84
C SER A 127 4.41 -28.73 -13.40
N TRP A 128 5.03 -27.55 -13.23
CA TRP A 128 5.22 -26.97 -11.91
C TRP A 128 3.87 -26.61 -11.31
N LYS A 129 3.69 -27.00 -10.04
CA LYS A 129 2.54 -26.61 -9.24
C LYS A 129 3.06 -25.80 -8.08
N ARG A 130 2.38 -24.70 -7.78
CA ARG A 130 2.62 -23.91 -6.58
C ARG A 130 2.62 -24.84 -5.36
N ALA A 131 3.69 -24.80 -4.57
CA ALA A 131 3.74 -25.53 -3.31
C ALA A 131 2.58 -25.05 -2.42
N LYS A 132 1.88 -26.01 -1.81
CA LYS A 132 0.80 -25.82 -0.85
C LYS A 132 1.35 -25.24 0.47
N ALA A 133 1.88 -24.02 0.43
CA ALA A 133 2.38 -23.36 1.63
C ALA A 133 1.17 -22.85 2.42
N ASP A 134 0.77 -23.60 3.44
CA ASP A 134 -0.38 -23.34 4.31
C ASP A 134 -1.71 -23.23 3.51
N ASP A 135 -2.15 -24.32 2.86
CA ASP A 135 -3.40 -24.34 2.08
C ASP A 135 -4.65 -24.01 2.92
N GLU A 136 -4.62 -24.28 4.23
CA GLU A 136 -5.73 -23.93 5.10
C GLU A 136 -5.61 -22.49 5.56
N PRO A 137 -6.63 -21.65 5.31
CA PRO A 137 -6.61 -20.27 5.75
C PRO A 137 -6.47 -20.18 7.27
N LYS A 138 -5.58 -19.30 7.74
CA LYS A 138 -5.36 -19.07 9.17
C LYS A 138 -6.60 -18.41 9.77
N GLU A 139 -7.10 -18.94 10.88
CA GLU A 139 -8.27 -18.37 11.55
C GLU A 139 -7.96 -16.99 12.15
N ILE A 140 -8.87 -16.06 11.92
CA ILE A 140 -8.93 -14.74 12.54
C ILE A 140 -10.24 -14.67 13.33
N ARG A 141 -10.15 -14.28 14.60
CA ARG A 141 -11.31 -14.10 15.47
C ARG A 141 -11.52 -12.62 15.70
N VAL A 142 -12.73 -12.14 15.44
CA VAL A 142 -13.15 -10.75 15.65
C VAL A 142 -14.16 -10.70 16.78
N THR A 143 -14.10 -9.64 17.59
CA THR A 143 -14.99 -9.47 18.76
C THR A 143 -15.92 -8.28 18.62
N ASP A 144 -15.67 -7.39 17.65
CA ASP A 144 -16.50 -6.22 17.41
C ASP A 144 -17.86 -6.64 16.83
N SER A 145 -18.91 -5.89 17.18
CA SER A 145 -20.27 -6.13 16.70
C SER A 145 -20.64 -5.21 15.53
N ASN A 146 -19.91 -4.10 15.35
CA ASN A 146 -20.09 -3.19 14.23
C ASN A 146 -19.30 -3.67 13.01
N VAL A 147 -19.90 -3.56 11.82
CA VAL A 147 -19.29 -3.99 10.56
C VAL A 147 -17.91 -3.36 10.35
N GLN A 148 -17.77 -2.04 10.56
CA GLN A 148 -16.48 -1.38 10.37
C GLN A 148 -15.41 -1.87 11.35
N GLY A 149 -15.81 -2.15 12.60
CA GLY A 149 -14.91 -2.70 13.62
C GLY A 149 -14.43 -4.11 13.26
N ILE A 150 -15.36 -4.97 12.80
CA ILE A 150 -15.06 -6.30 12.30
C ILE A 150 -14.04 -6.26 11.14
N LEU A 151 -14.29 -5.40 10.15
CA LEU A 151 -13.39 -5.25 9.00
C LEU A 151 -12.00 -4.76 9.43
N ARG A 152 -11.95 -3.73 10.29
CA ARG A 152 -10.70 -3.20 10.84
C ARG A 152 -9.90 -4.30 11.55
N ASP A 153 -10.55 -5.05 12.43
CA ASP A 153 -9.90 -6.08 13.25
C ASP A 153 -9.39 -7.23 12.39
N ALA A 154 -10.17 -7.64 11.38
CA ALA A 154 -9.77 -8.67 10.43
C ALA A 154 -8.55 -8.23 9.59
N VAL A 155 -8.60 -7.01 9.03
CA VAL A 155 -7.49 -6.46 8.23
C VAL A 155 -6.23 -6.33 9.07
N ARG A 156 -6.32 -5.81 10.31
CA ARG A 156 -5.15 -5.65 11.19
C ARG A 156 -4.54 -6.97 11.65
N GLN A 157 -5.36 -8.00 11.90
CA GLN A 157 -4.85 -9.33 12.25
C GLN A 157 -4.19 -10.02 11.04
N ALA A 158 -4.71 -9.81 9.83
CA ALA A 158 -4.07 -10.31 8.61
C ALA A 158 -2.78 -9.55 8.27
N TYR A 159 -2.82 -8.22 8.39
CA TYR A 159 -1.70 -7.33 8.12
C TYR A 159 -1.77 -6.06 8.97
N ASN A 160 -0.93 -6.02 9.99
CA ASN A 160 -0.68 -4.82 10.80
C ASN A 160 0.38 -3.94 10.09
N ILE A 161 -0.08 -2.86 9.47
CA ILE A 161 0.77 -1.91 8.74
C ILE A 161 1.57 -1.02 9.70
N GLU A 162 1.07 -0.80 10.91
CA GLU A 162 1.70 0.03 11.93
C GLU A 162 3.06 -0.55 12.39
N MET A 163 3.27 -1.87 12.23
CA MET A 163 4.57 -2.50 12.43
C MET A 163 5.60 -2.03 11.39
N ASP A 164 5.19 -1.90 10.13
CA ASP A 164 6.08 -1.43 9.05
C ASP A 164 6.34 0.08 9.17
N ASP A 165 5.30 0.82 9.58
CA ASP A 165 5.38 2.25 9.89
C ASP A 165 6.41 2.55 10.99
N SER A 166 6.26 1.88 12.12
CA SER A 166 7.15 2.06 13.26
C SER A 166 8.59 1.72 12.88
N ALA A 167 8.81 0.62 12.15
CA ALA A 167 10.14 0.18 11.74
C ALA A 167 10.82 1.15 10.77
N LEU A 168 10.07 1.81 9.86
CA LEU A 168 10.64 2.83 8.99
C LEU A 168 10.95 4.12 9.75
N LYS A 169 10.05 4.56 10.65
CA LYS A 169 10.21 5.81 11.40
C LYS A 169 11.45 5.82 12.31
N GLU A 170 12.01 4.66 12.65
CA GLU A 170 13.32 4.55 13.31
C GLU A 170 14.44 5.29 12.54
N ILE A 171 14.31 5.49 11.22
CA ILE A 171 15.27 6.25 10.40
C ILE A 171 15.57 7.64 10.98
N ALA A 172 14.58 8.32 11.56
CA ALA A 172 14.76 9.67 12.11
C ALA A 172 15.78 9.72 13.26
N GLY A 173 15.98 8.60 13.98
CA GLY A 173 16.96 8.49 15.06
C GLY A 173 18.35 8.02 14.62
N LEU A 174 18.55 7.66 13.35
CA LEU A 174 19.80 7.10 12.85
C LEU A 174 20.74 8.18 12.27
N PRO A 175 22.07 8.00 12.38
CA PRO A 175 23.04 8.81 11.66
C PRO A 175 22.78 8.77 10.14
N ARG A 176 22.97 9.89 9.45
CA ARG A 176 22.62 10.06 8.03
C ARG A 176 23.21 8.97 7.13
N GLU A 177 24.44 8.55 7.40
CA GLU A 177 25.14 7.49 6.66
C GLU A 177 24.55 6.07 6.85
N GLN A 178 23.64 5.89 7.82
CA GLN A 178 22.96 4.62 8.12
C GLN A 178 21.51 4.59 7.63
N GLN A 179 20.89 5.75 7.37
CA GLN A 179 19.46 5.85 7.02
C GLN A 179 19.11 5.06 5.75
N ALA A 180 19.83 5.29 4.66
CA ALA A 180 19.65 4.55 3.40
C ALA A 180 19.87 3.03 3.54
N LYS A 181 20.82 2.62 4.41
CA LYS A 181 21.08 1.21 4.70
C LYS A 181 19.93 0.58 5.47
N HIS A 182 19.35 1.30 6.43
CA HIS A 182 18.18 0.84 7.19
C HIS A 182 16.96 0.65 6.28
N PHE A 183 16.64 1.63 5.44
CA PHE A 183 15.56 1.52 4.44
C PHE A 183 15.72 0.26 3.57
N THR A 184 16.92 0.05 3.04
CA THR A 184 17.22 -1.12 2.19
C THR A 184 17.13 -2.42 2.98
N LYS A 185 17.61 -2.44 4.22
CA LYS A 185 17.56 -3.62 5.11
C LYS A 185 16.13 -4.05 5.39
N LEU A 186 15.23 -3.11 5.72
CA LEU A 186 13.81 -3.41 5.98
C LEU A 186 13.14 -4.14 4.80
N ARG A 187 13.51 -3.78 3.56
CA ARG A 187 13.03 -4.43 2.34
C ARG A 187 13.66 -5.80 2.12
N ALA A 188 14.97 -5.90 2.31
CA ALA A 188 15.73 -7.13 2.08
C ALA A 188 15.35 -8.24 3.06
N THR A 189 15.06 -7.88 4.32
CA THR A 189 14.69 -8.82 5.38
C THR A 189 13.20 -8.76 5.72
N TYR A 190 12.35 -8.37 4.76
CA TYR A 190 10.91 -8.22 4.99
C TYR A 190 10.27 -9.54 5.41
N ARG A 191 9.41 -9.49 6.43
CA ARG A 191 8.71 -10.66 6.96
C ARG A 191 7.81 -11.30 5.90
N VAL A 192 7.49 -12.58 6.09
CA VAL A 192 6.45 -13.22 5.28
C VAL A 192 5.10 -12.59 5.60
N ARG A 193 4.53 -11.89 4.62
CA ARG A 193 3.17 -11.34 4.65
C ARG A 193 2.31 -12.11 3.67
N ARG A 194 1.11 -12.51 4.07
CA ARG A 194 0.12 -13.16 3.20
C ARG A 194 -0.99 -12.18 2.81
N GLU A 195 -1.71 -12.48 1.73
CA GLU A 195 -2.92 -11.75 1.33
C GLU A 195 -4.19 -12.28 2.05
N PHE A 196 -5.30 -11.55 1.97
CA PHE A 196 -6.53 -11.86 2.72
C PHE A 196 -7.10 -13.26 2.43
N ALA A 197 -6.89 -13.79 1.23
CA ALA A 197 -7.31 -15.15 0.86
C ALA A 197 -6.63 -16.25 1.70
N ALA A 198 -5.51 -15.94 2.37
CA ALA A 198 -4.83 -16.86 3.28
C ALA A 198 -5.44 -16.89 4.70
N TYR A 199 -6.55 -16.18 4.94
CA TYR A 199 -7.18 -16.08 6.25
C TYR A 199 -8.67 -16.39 6.21
N ARG A 200 -9.18 -17.01 7.28
CA ARG A 200 -10.60 -17.26 7.53
C ARG A 200 -11.08 -16.46 8.72
N VAL A 201 -12.04 -15.56 8.52
CA VAL A 201 -12.63 -14.79 9.61
C VAL A 201 -13.80 -15.55 10.21
N VAL A 202 -13.70 -15.88 11.50
CA VAL A 202 -14.78 -16.51 12.25
C VAL A 202 -15.77 -15.43 12.69
N LEU A 203 -17.02 -15.54 12.25
CA LEU A 203 -18.10 -14.61 12.55
C LEU A 203 -19.24 -15.28 13.31
N GLU A 204 -20.00 -14.47 14.06
CA GLU A 204 -21.27 -14.86 14.64
C GLU A 204 -22.37 -14.99 13.55
N PRO A 205 -23.35 -15.90 13.69
CA PRO A 205 -24.33 -16.20 12.64
C PRO A 205 -25.14 -15.01 12.12
N LEU A 206 -25.35 -13.97 12.95
CA LEU A 206 -26.16 -12.80 12.61
C LEU A 206 -25.40 -11.70 11.85
N GLN A 207 -24.11 -11.89 11.55
CA GLN A 207 -23.23 -10.86 10.96
C GLN A 207 -23.21 -10.90 9.41
N CYS A 208 -24.39 -11.03 8.77
CA CYS A 208 -24.50 -11.21 7.32
C CYS A 208 -23.87 -10.08 6.48
N VAL A 209 -23.99 -8.81 6.93
CA VAL A 209 -23.41 -7.66 6.22
C VAL A 209 -21.87 -7.69 6.28
N ALA A 210 -21.31 -7.98 7.45
CA ALA A 210 -19.87 -8.11 7.63
C ALA A 210 -19.30 -9.29 6.82
N LYS A 211 -20.02 -10.42 6.80
CA LYS A 211 -19.66 -11.58 5.96
C LYS A 211 -19.49 -11.19 4.50
N LYS A 212 -20.47 -10.51 3.91
CA LYS A 212 -20.42 -10.09 2.50
C LYS A 212 -19.23 -9.16 2.25
N ALA A 213 -19.03 -8.15 3.09
CA ALA A 213 -17.92 -7.20 2.95
C ALA A 213 -16.55 -7.89 3.06
N LEU A 214 -16.37 -8.84 3.99
CA LEU A 214 -15.14 -9.61 4.13
C LEU A 214 -14.85 -10.48 2.90
N GLN A 215 -15.87 -11.11 2.32
CA GLN A 215 -15.73 -11.89 1.10
C GLN A 215 -15.36 -11.01 -0.11
N GLU A 216 -15.94 -9.82 -0.22
CA GLU A 216 -15.60 -8.84 -1.27
C GLU A 216 -14.17 -8.30 -1.12
N LEU A 217 -13.65 -8.21 0.12
CA LEU A 217 -12.23 -7.92 0.36
C LEU A 217 -11.30 -9.09 0.01
N GLY A 218 -11.82 -10.32 -0.06
CA GLY A 218 -11.07 -11.53 -0.40
C GLY A 218 -10.73 -12.45 0.78
N PHE A 219 -11.32 -12.23 1.96
CA PHE A 219 -11.23 -13.18 3.07
C PHE A 219 -12.11 -14.41 2.85
N ALA A 220 -11.69 -15.55 3.40
CA ALA A 220 -12.64 -16.62 3.69
C ALA A 220 -13.45 -16.26 4.95
N VAL A 221 -14.72 -16.66 4.99
CA VAL A 221 -15.62 -16.52 6.15
C VAL A 221 -16.29 -17.87 6.36
#